data_AF-A0AAD3ML39-F1
#
_entry.id   AF-A0AAD3ML39-F1
#
_cell.length_a   1.000
_cell.length_b   1.000
_cell.length_c   1.000
_cell.angle_alpha   90.00
_cell.angle_beta   90.00
_cell.angle_gamma   90.00
#
_symmetry.space_group_name_H-M   'P 1'
#
loop_
_entity.id
_entity.type
_entity.pdbx_description
1 polymer ?
#
loop_
_entity_poly.entity_id
_entity_poly.type
_entity_poly.pdbx_seq_one_letter_code
_entity_poly.pdbx_strand_id
1 'polypeptide(L)'
;MEDLCSVNGLDPLWDWNLTWYTSRPDLTQCFQHTVLVWFPCVYLWTCSPLYLLYLQLRPHRGVIPLSKLCCSKTLLGLSLASFGLLEMFYFVVKKNEEIQNHLLILLGPLIRSLTLVLAVVIIQVERMKGSRSSILLFLFWTLLVICSVVPLKVDIEQIIDQGFSSDAVRFVAFFICFSIQLIELVLSCFSDRRPLSDKHAYVQNQCPEEDASFLSKFFFFWFSSLVLQGYRRPLQAVDLWSLRDQDSSIRIMTDLEKFWTESQKQLQEEPAGSGLSQSWSRSWSWTVGSAGPTEKTHLLKKDRKGRGYRLVLIHALGQSFGPYFLCGILCLLFHDAFMFAVPQVLSALLGFMRDKDAATWKGID
;
A
#
# COMPACT_ATOMS: atom_id res chain seq x y z
N MET A 1 12.87 -21.07 -7.76
CA MET A 1 11.48 -21.57 -7.75
C MET A 1 11.30 -22.66 -8.80
N GLU A 2 11.81 -22.50 -10.02
CA GLU A 2 11.81 -23.57 -11.03
C GLU A 2 12.54 -24.84 -10.57
N ASP A 3 13.75 -24.69 -9.99
CA ASP A 3 14.48 -25.82 -9.39
C ASP A 3 13.72 -26.48 -8.22
N LEU A 4 12.87 -25.71 -7.53
CA LEU A 4 12.06 -26.20 -6.42
C LEU A 4 10.83 -26.99 -6.90
N CYS A 5 10.31 -26.71 -8.10
CA CYS A 5 9.27 -27.51 -8.72
C CYS A 5 9.86 -28.79 -9.36
N SER A 6 11.02 -28.68 -10.02
CA SER A 6 11.66 -29.81 -10.72
C SER A 6 12.23 -30.87 -9.79
N VAL A 7 12.81 -30.49 -8.64
CA VAL A 7 13.37 -31.42 -7.65
C VAL A 7 12.30 -32.25 -6.93
N ASN A 8 11.05 -31.76 -6.87
CA ASN A 8 9.94 -32.44 -6.19
C ASN A 8 9.06 -33.28 -7.14
N GLY A 9 9.46 -33.44 -8.40
CA GLY A 9 8.70 -34.22 -9.39
C GLY A 9 7.34 -33.62 -9.78
N LEU A 10 7.15 -32.31 -9.55
CA LEU A 10 5.93 -31.56 -9.91
C LEU A 10 6.05 -30.95 -11.31
N ASP A 11 4.90 -30.57 -11.89
CA ASP A 11 4.79 -29.83 -13.14
C ASP A 11 5.73 -28.60 -13.18
N PRO A 12 6.18 -28.16 -14.37
CA PRO A 12 6.96 -26.93 -14.51
C PRO A 12 6.27 -25.72 -13.87
N LEU A 13 7.06 -24.72 -13.46
CA LEU A 13 6.52 -23.50 -12.83
C LEU A 13 5.52 -22.76 -13.73
N TRP A 14 5.72 -22.81 -15.04
CA TRP A 14 4.81 -22.23 -16.02
C TRP A 14 4.73 -23.11 -17.27
N ASP A 15 3.51 -23.33 -17.75
CA ASP A 15 3.26 -24.03 -19.02
C ASP A 15 2.31 -23.21 -19.91
N TRP A 16 2.79 -22.84 -21.10
CA TRP A 16 2.02 -22.09 -22.09
C TRP A 16 0.87 -22.91 -22.69
N ASN A 17 1.02 -24.23 -22.77
CA ASN A 17 -0.04 -25.09 -23.29
C ASN A 17 -1.22 -25.18 -22.33
N LEU A 18 -0.94 -25.15 -21.02
CA LEU A 18 -1.95 -25.14 -19.97
C LEU A 18 -2.59 -23.76 -19.75
N THR A 19 -1.83 -22.68 -19.96
CA THR A 19 -2.30 -21.32 -19.66
C THR A 19 -2.89 -20.58 -20.87
N TRP A 20 -2.34 -20.76 -22.07
CA TRP A 20 -2.62 -19.88 -23.21
C TRP A 20 -3.07 -20.60 -24.49
N TYR A 21 -2.56 -21.81 -24.75
CA TYR A 21 -2.89 -22.64 -25.91
C TYR A 21 -3.90 -23.75 -25.57
N THR A 22 -4.92 -23.42 -24.77
CA THR A 22 -5.98 -24.34 -24.36
C THR A 22 -7.35 -23.67 -24.43
N SER A 23 -8.40 -24.48 -24.53
CA SER A 23 -9.79 -24.05 -24.43
C SER A 23 -10.22 -23.79 -22.99
N ARG A 24 -9.51 -24.36 -22.00
CA ARG A 24 -9.75 -24.16 -20.56
C ARG A 24 -8.44 -23.74 -19.89
N PRO A 25 -8.20 -22.44 -19.64
CA PRO A 25 -6.95 -21.96 -19.08
C PRO A 25 -6.87 -22.33 -17.60
N ASP A 26 -5.76 -22.96 -17.23
CA ASP A 26 -5.42 -23.28 -15.85
C ASP A 26 -3.95 -22.99 -15.55
N LEU A 27 -3.65 -22.81 -14.27
CA LEU A 27 -2.28 -22.62 -13.79
C LEU A 27 -1.72 -23.94 -13.29
N THR A 28 -0.41 -24.14 -13.44
CA THR A 28 0.25 -25.38 -12.99
C THR A 28 0.09 -25.56 -11.48
N GLN A 29 0.03 -26.81 -11.03
CA GLN A 29 -0.16 -27.10 -9.61
C GLN A 29 0.97 -26.51 -8.75
N CYS A 30 2.20 -26.49 -9.27
CA CYS A 30 3.31 -25.85 -8.57
C CYS A 30 3.08 -24.34 -8.40
N PHE A 31 2.62 -23.63 -9.44
CA PHE A 31 2.36 -22.20 -9.39
C PHE A 31 1.28 -21.85 -8.35
N GLN A 32 0.21 -22.64 -8.29
CA GLN A 32 -0.90 -22.43 -7.36
C GLN A 32 -0.48 -22.59 -5.89
N HIS A 33 0.32 -23.61 -5.58
CA HIS A 33 0.75 -23.86 -4.19
C HIS A 33 1.97 -23.05 -3.76
N THR A 34 2.68 -22.39 -4.69
CA THR A 34 3.86 -21.58 -4.38
C THR A 34 3.58 -20.10 -4.59
N VAL A 35 3.58 -19.63 -5.83
CA VAL A 35 3.55 -18.20 -6.18
C VAL A 35 2.30 -17.52 -5.62
N LEU A 36 1.12 -18.13 -5.77
CA LEU A 36 -0.14 -17.54 -5.27
C LEU A 36 -0.19 -17.45 -3.74
N VAL A 37 0.43 -18.40 -3.04
CA VAL A 37 0.50 -18.38 -1.56
C VAL A 37 1.57 -17.40 -1.10
N TRP A 38 2.72 -17.36 -1.77
CA TRP A 38 3.89 -16.58 -1.35
C TRP A 38 3.76 -15.11 -1.69
N PHE A 39 3.10 -14.75 -2.79
CA PHE A 39 2.94 -13.37 -3.22
C PHE A 39 2.33 -12.44 -2.14
N PRO A 40 1.14 -12.72 -1.56
CA PRO A 40 0.60 -11.91 -0.47
C PRO A 40 1.47 -11.96 0.80
N CYS A 41 2.16 -13.07 1.05
CA CYS A 41 3.05 -13.21 2.20
C CYS A 41 4.29 -12.32 2.08
N VAL A 42 5.01 -12.40 0.95
CA VAL A 42 6.19 -11.57 0.67
C VAL A 42 5.83 -10.10 0.72
N TYR A 43 4.68 -9.71 0.17
CA TYR A 43 4.17 -8.34 0.28
C TYR A 43 4.07 -7.88 1.75
N LEU A 44 3.42 -8.67 2.62
CA LEU A 44 3.25 -8.28 4.02
C LEU A 44 4.60 -8.25 4.76
N TRP A 45 5.45 -9.26 4.57
CA TRP A 45 6.75 -9.36 5.23
C TRP A 45 7.72 -8.24 4.83
N THR A 46 7.71 -7.82 3.56
CA THR A 46 8.57 -6.74 3.08
C THR A 46 8.07 -5.37 3.54
N CYS A 47 6.74 -5.14 3.56
CA CYS A 47 6.18 -3.85 3.94
C CYS A 47 6.05 -3.67 5.46
N SER A 48 5.86 -4.75 6.21
CA SER A 48 5.68 -4.74 7.68
C SER A 48 6.79 -4.01 8.46
N PRO A 49 8.11 -4.27 8.26
CA PRO A 49 9.14 -3.62 9.07
C PRO A 49 9.16 -2.10 8.87
N LEU A 50 9.02 -1.63 7.62
CA LEU A 50 8.95 -0.20 7.31
C LEU A 50 7.70 0.44 7.91
N TYR A 51 6.57 -0.25 7.84
CA TYR A 51 5.31 0.22 8.39
C TYR A 51 5.32 0.27 9.93
N LEU A 52 5.86 -0.75 10.59
CA LEU A 52 6.02 -0.78 12.03
C LEU A 52 6.97 0.34 12.49
N LEU A 53 8.08 0.57 11.79
CA LEU A 53 8.99 1.69 12.05
C LEU A 53 8.27 3.03 11.90
N TYR A 54 7.55 3.24 10.79
CA TYR A 54 6.73 4.42 10.57
C TYR A 54 5.73 4.67 11.71
N LEU A 55 5.06 3.61 12.15
CA LEU A 55 4.17 3.67 13.29
C LEU A 55 4.94 4.00 14.58
N GLN A 56 6.19 3.56 14.78
CA GLN A 56 6.99 3.88 15.98
C GLN A 56 7.42 5.34 16.01
N LEU A 57 7.74 5.90 14.83
CA LEU A 57 8.17 7.29 14.70
C LEU A 57 7.01 8.29 14.81
N ARG A 58 5.76 7.84 14.57
CA ARG A 58 4.59 8.70 14.69
C ARG A 58 4.25 9.02 16.16
N PRO A 59 3.82 10.26 16.45
CA PRO A 59 3.32 10.61 17.78
C PRO A 59 2.14 9.73 18.19
N HIS A 60 2.15 9.29 19.45
CA HIS A 60 1.09 8.45 20.01
C HIS A 60 -0.26 9.19 20.04
N ARG A 61 -1.24 8.73 19.26
CA ARG A 61 -2.57 9.37 19.13
C ARG A 61 -3.61 8.88 20.16
N GLY A 62 -3.20 8.01 21.09
CA GLY A 62 -4.07 7.34 22.06
C GLY A 62 -4.39 5.91 21.64
N VAL A 63 -4.93 5.14 22.59
CA VAL A 63 -5.24 3.71 22.39
C VAL A 63 -6.70 3.57 21.91
N ILE A 64 -6.93 2.75 20.90
CA ILE A 64 -8.30 2.38 20.50
C ILE A 64 -8.82 1.30 21.45
N PRO A 65 -9.98 1.51 22.09
CA PRO A 65 -10.58 0.50 22.97
C PRO A 65 -10.97 -0.73 22.15
N LEU A 66 -11.13 -1.88 22.81
CA LEU A 66 -11.51 -3.13 22.14
C LEU A 66 -12.91 -3.01 21.50
N SER A 67 -12.93 -2.67 20.21
CA SER A 67 -14.14 -2.59 19.40
C SER A 67 -14.60 -3.99 19.00
N LYS A 68 -15.90 -4.17 18.76
CA LYS A 68 -16.44 -5.41 18.15
C LYS A 68 -15.76 -5.73 16.81
N LEU A 69 -15.45 -4.69 16.03
CA LEU A 69 -14.76 -4.80 14.74
C LEU A 69 -13.32 -5.32 14.90
N CYS A 70 -12.50 -4.66 15.71
CA CYS A 70 -11.14 -5.12 16.03
C CYS A 70 -11.13 -6.53 16.66
N CYS A 71 -12.05 -6.85 17.56
CA CYS A 71 -12.18 -8.19 18.13
C CYS A 71 -12.50 -9.24 17.05
N SER A 72 -13.44 -8.92 16.14
CA SER A 72 -13.78 -9.79 15.01
C SER A 72 -12.60 -10.03 14.08
N LYS A 73 -11.88 -8.97 13.66
CA LYS A 73 -10.66 -9.08 12.82
C LYS A 73 -9.55 -9.89 13.51
N THR A 74 -9.42 -9.76 14.82
CA THR A 74 -8.42 -10.53 15.57
C THR A 74 -8.82 -12.01 15.63
N LEU A 75 -10.09 -12.30 15.91
CA LEU A 75 -10.60 -13.65 16.05
C LEU A 75 -10.59 -14.41 14.71
N LEU A 76 -11.02 -13.76 13.63
CA LEU A 76 -11.05 -14.37 12.29
C LEU A 76 -9.63 -14.60 11.76
N GLY A 77 -8.72 -13.63 11.92
CA GLY A 77 -7.31 -13.79 11.59
C GLY A 77 -6.62 -14.93 12.36
N LEU A 78 -6.86 -15.04 13.67
CA LEU A 78 -6.37 -16.17 14.47
C LEU A 78 -6.98 -17.50 14.02
N SER A 79 -8.28 -17.52 13.72
CA SER A 79 -8.96 -18.71 13.23
C SER A 79 -8.33 -19.21 11.92
N LEU A 80 -8.06 -18.32 10.97
CA LEU A 80 -7.35 -18.64 9.73
C LEU A 80 -5.94 -19.19 9.98
N ALA A 81 -5.19 -18.59 10.91
CA ALA A 81 -3.86 -19.07 11.27
C ALA A 81 -3.91 -20.50 11.86
N SER A 82 -4.89 -20.76 12.74
CA SER A 82 -5.14 -22.10 13.31
C SER A 82 -5.52 -23.12 12.25
N PHE A 83 -6.45 -22.79 11.33
CA PHE A 83 -6.79 -23.68 10.22
C PHE A 83 -5.58 -23.99 9.33
N GLY A 84 -4.73 -23.00 9.05
CA GLY A 84 -3.48 -23.21 8.31
C GLY A 84 -2.50 -24.16 9.01
N LEU A 85 -2.41 -24.13 10.34
CA LEU A 85 -1.60 -25.08 11.12
C LEU A 85 -2.21 -26.48 11.13
N LEU A 86 -3.53 -26.59 11.24
CA LEU A 86 -4.23 -27.88 11.19
C LEU A 86 -4.08 -28.56 9.82
N GLU A 87 -4.15 -27.80 8.73
CA GLU A 87 -3.91 -28.28 7.38
C GLU A 87 -2.48 -28.82 7.23
N MET A 88 -1.49 -28.11 7.78
CA MET A 88 -0.10 -28.55 7.82
C MET A 88 0.04 -29.86 8.60
N PHE A 89 -0.53 -29.94 9.81
CA PHE A 89 -0.49 -31.14 10.64
C PHE A 89 -1.15 -32.34 9.97
N TYR A 90 -2.32 -32.13 9.35
CA TYR A 90 -3.01 -33.17 8.59
C TYR A 90 -2.16 -33.71 7.45
N PHE A 91 -1.50 -32.83 6.70
CA PHE A 91 -0.61 -33.22 5.62
C PHE A 91 0.58 -34.04 6.11
N VAL A 92 1.22 -33.63 7.21
CA VAL A 92 2.33 -34.37 7.84
C VAL A 92 1.91 -35.77 8.28
N VAL A 93 0.75 -35.91 8.92
CA VAL A 93 0.27 -37.20 9.43
C VAL A 93 -0.16 -38.13 8.30
N LYS A 94 -0.88 -37.62 7.29
CA LYS A 94 -1.44 -38.44 6.19
C LYS A 94 -0.38 -38.84 5.16
N LYS A 95 0.66 -38.03 4.94
CA LYS A 95 1.71 -38.28 3.94
C LYS A 95 3.08 -38.62 4.54
N ASN A 96 3.08 -39.20 5.74
CA ASN A 96 4.29 -39.53 6.51
C ASN A 96 5.27 -40.47 5.77
N GLU A 97 4.83 -41.23 4.77
CA GLU A 97 5.70 -42.19 4.07
C GLU A 97 6.61 -41.57 2.99
N GLU A 98 6.43 -40.30 2.60
CA GLU A 98 7.21 -39.68 1.50
C GLU A 98 7.63 -38.23 1.80
N ILE A 99 8.17 -37.99 3.00
CA ILE A 99 8.50 -36.66 3.54
C ILE A 99 9.56 -35.89 2.73
N GLN A 100 10.49 -36.57 2.04
CA GLN A 100 11.60 -35.90 1.35
C GLN A 100 11.18 -35.19 0.05
N ASN A 101 10.11 -35.65 -0.63
CA ASN A 101 9.65 -35.08 -1.90
C ASN A 101 8.59 -33.96 -1.74
N HIS A 102 8.27 -33.55 -0.50
CA HIS A 102 7.14 -32.67 -0.21
C HIS A 102 7.45 -31.46 0.68
N LEU A 103 8.73 -31.12 0.86
CA LEU A 103 9.16 -29.95 1.67
C LEU A 103 8.49 -28.64 1.20
N LEU A 104 8.34 -28.47 -0.12
CA LEU A 104 7.67 -27.31 -0.73
C LEU A 104 6.19 -27.20 -0.31
N ILE A 105 5.51 -28.34 -0.28
CA ILE A 105 4.08 -28.44 0.05
C ILE A 105 3.86 -28.16 1.55
N LEU A 106 4.84 -28.51 2.39
CA LEU A 106 4.83 -28.20 3.82
C LEU A 106 5.12 -26.71 4.09
N LEU A 107 6.02 -26.12 3.32
CA LEU A 107 6.50 -24.76 3.54
C LEU A 107 5.44 -23.70 3.22
N GLY A 108 4.57 -23.94 2.22
CA GLY A 108 3.48 -23.02 1.86
C GLY A 108 2.51 -22.72 3.00
N PRO A 109 1.83 -23.71 3.59
CA PRO A 109 0.93 -23.53 4.73
C PRO A 109 1.61 -22.91 5.95
N LEU A 110 2.88 -23.25 6.20
CA LEU A 110 3.67 -22.72 7.31
C LEU A 110 3.94 -21.21 7.15
N ILE A 111 4.43 -20.79 5.98
CA ILE A 111 4.67 -19.37 5.67
C ILE A 111 3.36 -18.59 5.76
N ARG A 112 2.27 -19.13 5.21
CA ARG A 112 0.94 -18.50 5.26
C ARG A 112 0.46 -18.33 6.71
N SER A 113 0.56 -19.37 7.53
CA SER A 113 0.14 -19.29 8.94
C SER A 113 0.96 -18.26 9.72
N LEU A 114 2.28 -18.25 9.56
CA LEU A 114 3.16 -17.25 10.19
C LEU A 114 2.82 -15.82 9.73
N THR A 115 2.49 -15.64 8.46
CA THR A 115 2.07 -14.36 7.90
C THR A 115 0.73 -13.89 8.47
N LEU A 116 -0.23 -14.79 8.69
CA LEU A 116 -1.51 -14.46 9.33
C LEU A 116 -1.32 -14.05 10.80
N VAL A 117 -0.40 -14.70 11.52
CA VAL A 117 -0.01 -14.26 12.87
C VAL A 117 0.59 -12.85 12.82
N LEU A 118 1.48 -12.58 11.86
CA LEU A 118 2.04 -11.24 11.66
C LEU A 118 0.94 -10.20 11.38
N ALA A 119 -0.04 -10.52 10.53
CA ALA A 119 -1.19 -9.64 10.26
C ALA A 119 -1.97 -9.33 11.55
N VAL A 120 -2.22 -10.34 12.38
CA VAL A 120 -2.85 -10.14 13.70
C VAL A 120 -2.00 -9.24 14.60
N VAL A 121 -0.68 -9.43 14.66
CA VAL A 121 0.22 -8.56 15.41
C VAL A 121 0.14 -7.11 14.93
N ILE A 122 0.11 -6.88 13.61
CA ILE A 122 -0.05 -5.53 13.03
C ILE A 122 -1.38 -4.92 13.47
N ILE A 123 -2.49 -5.66 13.45
CA ILE A 123 -3.80 -5.19 13.96
C ILE A 123 -3.68 -4.73 15.42
N GLN A 124 -2.98 -5.50 16.26
CA GLN A 124 -2.78 -5.14 17.68
C GLN A 124 -1.94 -3.85 17.82
N VAL A 125 -0.84 -3.74 17.06
CA VAL A 125 0.04 -2.55 17.11
C VAL A 125 -0.69 -1.31 16.61
N GLU A 126 -1.47 -1.42 15.54
CA GLU A 126 -2.33 -0.35 15.03
C GLU A 126 -3.31 0.13 16.08
N ARG A 127 -3.95 -0.79 16.81
CA ARG A 127 -4.84 -0.47 17.92
C ARG A 127 -4.12 0.30 19.02
N MET A 128 -2.96 -0.17 19.45
CA MET A 128 -2.19 0.47 20.53
C MET A 128 -1.77 1.89 20.15
N LYS A 129 -1.50 2.15 18.86
CA LYS A 129 -1.05 3.46 18.37
C LYS A 129 -2.17 4.37 17.87
N GLY A 130 -3.41 3.91 17.89
CA GLY A 130 -4.55 4.70 17.46
C GLY A 130 -4.72 4.80 15.94
N SER A 131 -4.15 3.87 15.18
CA SER A 131 -4.38 3.77 13.73
C SER A 131 -5.71 3.03 13.48
N ARG A 132 -6.65 3.69 12.79
CA ARG A 132 -8.03 3.20 12.63
C ARG A 132 -8.29 2.37 11.37
N SER A 133 -7.46 2.56 10.36
CA SER A 133 -7.57 1.88 9.08
C SER A 133 -6.18 1.86 8.45
N SER A 134 -5.81 0.71 7.90
CA SER A 134 -4.51 0.50 7.31
C SER A 134 -4.63 0.01 5.87
N ILE A 135 -4.01 0.77 4.98
CA ILE A 135 -3.88 0.40 3.57
C ILE A 135 -3.09 -0.90 3.41
N LEU A 136 -2.09 -1.12 4.27
CA LEU A 136 -1.23 -2.28 4.24
C LEU A 136 -2.01 -3.59 4.45
N LEU A 137 -2.86 -3.65 5.48
CA LEU A 137 -3.70 -4.82 5.74
C LEU A 137 -4.82 -4.96 4.70
N PHE A 138 -5.45 -3.86 4.29
CA PHE A 138 -6.47 -3.90 3.24
C PHE A 138 -5.94 -4.51 1.94
N LEU A 139 -4.77 -4.06 1.48
CA LEU A 139 -4.11 -4.61 0.30
C LEU A 139 -3.70 -6.07 0.50
N PHE A 140 -3.19 -6.44 1.69
CA PHE A 140 -2.86 -7.84 2.00
C PHE A 140 -4.08 -8.77 1.86
N TRP A 141 -5.21 -8.43 2.49
CA TRP A 141 -6.43 -9.23 2.38
C TRP A 141 -6.97 -9.26 0.96
N THR A 142 -6.88 -8.15 0.23
CA THR A 142 -7.28 -8.08 -1.18
C THR A 142 -6.43 -9.02 -2.03
N LEU A 143 -5.11 -8.96 -1.89
CA LEU A 143 -4.18 -9.84 -2.60
C LEU A 143 -4.42 -11.30 -2.23
N LEU A 144 -4.67 -11.60 -0.96
CA LEU A 144 -4.94 -12.96 -0.49
C LEU A 144 -6.22 -13.53 -1.14
N VAL A 145 -7.29 -12.73 -1.22
CA VAL A 145 -8.53 -13.14 -1.89
C VAL A 145 -8.30 -13.32 -3.39
N ILE A 146 -7.68 -12.35 -4.08
CA ILE A 146 -7.40 -12.44 -5.53
C ILE A 146 -6.58 -13.68 -5.86
N CYS A 147 -5.51 -13.96 -5.11
CA CYS A 147 -4.69 -15.14 -5.29
C CYS A 147 -5.45 -16.45 -4.98
N SER A 148 -6.45 -16.41 -4.08
CA SER A 148 -7.25 -17.59 -3.72
C SER A 148 -8.43 -17.86 -4.69
N VAL A 149 -8.76 -16.93 -5.59
CA VAL A 149 -9.79 -17.15 -6.62
C VAL A 149 -9.36 -18.23 -7.62
N VAL A 150 -8.08 -18.32 -7.96
CA VAL A 150 -7.59 -19.33 -8.90
C VAL A 150 -7.74 -20.75 -8.33
N PRO A 151 -7.24 -21.08 -7.12
CA PRO A 151 -7.49 -22.39 -6.51
C PRO A 151 -8.98 -22.69 -6.31
N LEU A 152 -9.80 -21.67 -6.03
CA LEU A 152 -11.25 -21.83 -5.90
C LEU A 152 -11.88 -22.35 -7.20
N LYS A 153 -11.50 -21.80 -8.36
CA LYS A 153 -11.98 -22.29 -9.66
C LYS A 153 -11.64 -23.78 -9.84
N VAL A 154 -10.38 -24.13 -9.57
CA VAL A 154 -9.85 -25.50 -9.76
C VAL A 154 -10.57 -26.49 -8.84
N ASP A 155 -10.77 -26.14 -7.57
CA ASP A 155 -11.47 -27.00 -6.62
C ASP A 155 -12.96 -27.19 -7.02
N ILE A 156 -13.62 -26.15 -7.53
CA ILE A 156 -15.00 -26.26 -8.04
C ILE A 156 -15.06 -27.20 -9.25
N GLU A 157 -14.16 -27.05 -10.22
CA GLU A 157 -14.09 -27.92 -11.39
C GLU A 157 -13.80 -29.37 -10.98
N GLN A 158 -12.90 -29.59 -10.02
CA GLN A 158 -12.63 -30.93 -9.51
C GLN A 158 -13.85 -31.57 -8.83
N ILE A 159 -14.66 -30.81 -8.08
CA ILE A 159 -15.90 -31.30 -7.48
C ILE A 159 -16.93 -31.69 -8.55
N ILE A 160 -17.02 -30.91 -9.63
CA ILE A 160 -17.93 -31.18 -10.75
C ILE A 160 -17.51 -32.47 -11.47
N ASP A 161 -16.20 -32.65 -11.71
CA ASP A 161 -15.68 -33.77 -12.51
C ASP A 161 -15.59 -35.09 -11.74
N GLN A 162 -15.11 -35.06 -10.49
CA GLN A 162 -14.80 -36.26 -9.69
C GLN A 162 -15.83 -36.56 -8.59
N GLY A 163 -16.76 -35.62 -8.34
CA GLY A 163 -17.72 -35.71 -7.26
C GLY A 163 -17.13 -35.42 -5.88
N PHE A 164 -18.00 -35.12 -4.92
CA PHE A 164 -17.62 -34.62 -3.59
C PHE A 164 -16.97 -35.67 -2.66
N SER A 165 -17.08 -36.97 -2.96
CA SER A 165 -16.90 -38.05 -1.97
C SER A 165 -15.45 -38.39 -1.60
N SER A 166 -14.47 -38.21 -2.50
CA SER A 166 -13.09 -38.68 -2.24
C SER A 166 -12.29 -37.74 -1.33
N ASP A 167 -12.53 -36.43 -1.38
CA ASP A 167 -11.75 -35.40 -0.66
C ASP A 167 -12.62 -34.29 -0.01
N ALA A 168 -13.82 -34.66 0.45
CA ALA A 168 -14.79 -33.74 1.06
C ALA A 168 -14.19 -32.81 2.13
N VAL A 169 -13.33 -33.33 3.01
CA VAL A 169 -12.75 -32.56 4.13
C VAL A 169 -11.85 -31.43 3.62
N ARG A 170 -11.06 -31.66 2.57
CA ARG A 170 -10.17 -30.65 1.98
C ARG A 170 -10.97 -29.52 1.36
N PHE A 171 -12.00 -29.87 0.58
CA PHE A 171 -12.88 -28.87 -0.05
C PHE A 171 -13.61 -28.04 1.00
N VAL A 172 -14.23 -28.67 1.99
CA VAL A 172 -14.94 -27.96 3.07
C VAL A 172 -14.00 -27.00 3.81
N ALA A 173 -12.79 -27.45 4.15
CA ALA A 173 -11.79 -26.60 4.81
C ALA A 173 -11.40 -25.40 3.93
N PHE A 174 -11.18 -25.60 2.63
CA PHE A 174 -10.87 -24.53 1.69
C PHE A 174 -12.00 -23.50 1.60
N PHE A 175 -13.25 -23.92 1.40
CA PHE A 175 -14.40 -23.01 1.32
C PHE A 175 -14.61 -22.22 2.61
N ILE A 176 -14.43 -22.84 3.78
CA ILE A 176 -14.50 -22.15 5.08
C ILE A 176 -13.40 -21.10 5.17
N CYS A 177 -12.15 -21.45 4.84
CA CYS A 177 -11.02 -20.53 4.87
C CYS A 177 -11.22 -19.36 3.89
N PHE A 178 -11.67 -19.63 2.66
CA PHE A 178 -11.96 -18.61 1.66
C PHE A 178 -13.08 -17.66 2.13
N SER A 179 -14.13 -18.21 2.73
CA SER A 179 -15.23 -17.42 3.30
C SER A 179 -14.74 -16.49 4.42
N ILE A 180 -13.89 -17.00 5.32
CA ILE A 180 -13.31 -16.17 6.40
C ILE A 180 -12.41 -15.07 5.82
N GLN A 181 -11.60 -15.36 4.79
CA GLN A 181 -10.77 -14.35 4.12
C GLN A 181 -11.63 -13.24 3.48
N LEU A 182 -12.74 -13.60 2.84
CA LEU A 182 -13.67 -12.64 2.27
C LEU A 182 -14.31 -11.75 3.35
N ILE A 183 -14.69 -12.35 4.50
CA ILE A 183 -15.21 -11.60 5.64
C ILE A 183 -14.14 -10.64 6.17
N GLU A 184 -12.89 -11.06 6.32
CA GLU A 184 -11.78 -10.17 6.74
C GLU A 184 -11.53 -9.00 5.78
N LEU A 185 -11.60 -9.27 4.48
CA LEU A 185 -11.51 -8.21 3.47
C LEU A 185 -12.64 -7.19 3.66
N VAL A 186 -13.88 -7.65 3.81
CA VAL A 186 -15.05 -6.79 4.06
C VAL A 186 -14.90 -6.02 5.37
N LEU A 187 -14.46 -6.65 6.45
CA LEU A 187 -14.22 -5.98 7.74
C LEU A 187 -13.11 -4.93 7.63
N SER A 188 -12.11 -5.15 6.78
CA SER A 188 -11.02 -4.21 6.51
C SER A 188 -11.48 -2.96 5.76
N CYS A 189 -12.62 -3.02 5.06
CA CYS A 189 -13.27 -1.85 4.46
C CYS A 189 -13.86 -0.88 5.49
N PHE A 190 -14.05 -1.31 6.74
CA PHE A 190 -14.61 -0.49 7.81
C PHE A 190 -13.51 0.04 8.75
N SER A 191 -13.64 1.31 9.12
CA SER A 191 -12.76 1.99 10.08
C SER A 191 -13.09 1.56 11.51
N ASP A 192 -12.08 1.32 12.33
CA ASP A 192 -12.25 1.07 13.76
C ASP A 192 -12.73 2.31 14.52
N ARG A 193 -13.14 2.13 15.79
CA ARG A 193 -13.63 3.21 16.65
C ARG A 193 -12.52 4.26 16.91
N ARG A 194 -12.93 5.47 17.27
CA ARG A 194 -12.00 6.55 17.64
C ARG A 194 -11.13 6.14 18.84
N PRO A 195 -9.83 6.51 18.86
CA PRO A 195 -9.00 6.31 20.04
C PRO A 195 -9.57 7.09 21.22
N LEU A 196 -9.47 6.52 22.43
CA LEU A 196 -9.68 7.31 23.64
C LEU A 196 -8.47 8.25 23.76
N SER A 197 -8.69 9.53 23.48
CA SER A 197 -7.71 10.58 23.67
C SER A 197 -8.17 11.48 24.80
N ASP A 198 -7.27 11.69 25.76
CA ASP A 198 -7.48 12.49 26.98
C ASP A 198 -7.56 14.01 26.69
N LYS A 199 -7.33 14.43 25.43
CA LYS A 199 -7.03 15.83 25.08
C LYS A 199 -8.02 16.53 24.14
N HIS A 200 -9.10 15.91 23.69
CA HIS A 200 -10.01 16.59 22.76
C HIS A 200 -11.18 17.24 23.49
N ALA A 201 -11.11 18.57 23.63
CA ALA A 201 -12.30 19.41 23.68
C ALA A 201 -13.22 19.00 22.53
N TYR A 202 -14.49 18.78 22.82
CA TYR A 202 -15.50 18.41 21.83
C TYR A 202 -15.57 19.51 20.74
N VAL A 203 -14.94 19.27 19.59
CA VAL A 203 -15.04 20.18 18.45
C VAL A 203 -16.35 19.86 17.72
N GLN A 204 -17.23 20.84 17.63
CA GLN A 204 -18.48 20.73 16.89
C GLN A 204 -18.20 20.56 15.39
N ASN A 205 -18.86 19.59 14.75
CA ASN A 205 -18.76 19.29 13.31
C ASN A 205 -17.34 19.00 12.80
N GLN A 206 -16.70 17.94 13.31
CA GLN A 206 -15.38 17.48 12.84
C GLN A 206 -15.44 16.92 11.41
N CYS A 207 -14.33 17.07 10.67
CA CYS A 207 -14.17 16.51 9.34
C CYS A 207 -14.29 14.97 9.34
N PRO A 208 -15.26 14.37 8.61
CA PRO A 208 -15.45 12.93 8.59
C PRO A 208 -14.34 12.19 7.84
N GLU A 209 -13.49 12.89 7.09
CA GLU A 209 -12.34 12.30 6.43
C GLU A 209 -11.36 11.69 7.44
N GLU A 210 -11.15 12.30 8.60
CA GLU A 210 -10.26 11.72 9.63
C GLU A 210 -10.80 10.38 10.15
N ASP A 211 -12.13 10.25 10.18
CA ASP A 211 -12.81 9.04 10.64
C ASP A 211 -13.02 7.98 9.58
N ALA A 212 -12.92 8.36 8.31
CA ALA A 212 -13.24 7.50 7.18
C ALA A 212 -12.26 6.32 7.07
N SER A 213 -12.80 5.18 6.63
CA SER A 213 -11.98 4.02 6.24
C SER A 213 -11.09 4.36 5.04
N PHE A 214 -10.06 3.55 4.81
CA PHE A 214 -9.19 3.70 3.64
C PHE A 214 -9.99 3.78 2.33
N LEU A 215 -10.94 2.86 2.11
CA LEU A 215 -11.77 2.87 0.89
C LEU A 215 -12.65 4.12 0.80
N SER A 216 -13.24 4.56 1.92
CA SER A 216 -14.04 5.77 1.93
C SER A 216 -13.19 7.01 1.58
N LYS A 217 -11.93 7.07 2.03
CA LYS A 217 -10.97 8.10 1.61
C LYS A 217 -10.63 8.01 0.13
N PHE A 218 -10.37 6.81 -0.37
CA PHE A 218 -9.98 6.57 -1.76
C PHE A 218 -11.10 6.95 -2.75
N PHE A 219 -12.35 6.55 -2.48
CA PHE A 219 -13.51 6.87 -3.31
C PHE A 219 -14.21 8.18 -2.94
N PHE A 220 -13.64 8.97 -2.03
CA PHE A 220 -14.26 10.20 -1.49
C PHE A 220 -15.69 9.98 -0.95
N PHE A 221 -16.02 8.77 -0.50
CA PHE A 221 -17.38 8.43 -0.07
C PHE A 221 -17.81 9.20 1.19
N TRP A 222 -16.85 9.61 2.03
CA TRP A 222 -17.09 10.48 3.18
C TRP A 222 -17.69 11.84 2.81
N PHE A 223 -17.47 12.32 1.58
CA PHE A 223 -17.96 13.59 1.08
C PHE A 223 -19.40 13.50 0.55
N SER A 224 -19.88 12.30 0.21
CA SER A 224 -21.18 12.04 -0.41
C SER A 224 -22.36 12.63 0.37
N SER A 225 -22.28 12.64 1.70
CA SER A 225 -23.34 13.18 2.57
C SER A 225 -23.53 14.68 2.38
N LEU A 226 -22.44 15.44 2.26
CA LEU A 226 -22.47 16.89 2.03
C LEU A 226 -22.99 17.22 0.62
N VAL A 227 -22.60 16.42 -0.38
CA VAL A 227 -23.11 16.56 -1.77
C VAL A 227 -24.62 16.37 -1.79
N LEU A 228 -25.13 15.32 -1.15
CA LEU A 228 -26.57 15.06 -1.11
C LEU A 228 -27.32 16.14 -0.32
N GLN A 229 -26.70 16.70 0.72
CA GLN A 229 -27.28 17.82 1.47
C GLN A 229 -27.33 19.09 0.62
N GLY A 230 -26.27 19.41 -0.13
CA GLY A 230 -26.23 20.54 -1.07
C GLY A 230 -27.20 20.39 -2.24
N TYR A 231 -27.49 19.16 -2.66
CA TYR A 231 -28.54 18.88 -3.64
C TYR A 231 -29.94 19.16 -3.07
N ARG A 232 -30.19 18.85 -1.79
CA ARG A 232 -31.49 19.05 -1.14
C ARG A 232 -31.74 20.48 -0.68
N ARG A 233 -30.70 21.21 -0.25
CA ARG A 233 -30.80 22.59 0.25
C ARG A 233 -29.49 23.36 0.00
N PRO A 234 -29.54 24.69 -0.20
CA PRO A 234 -28.32 25.49 -0.29
C PRO A 234 -27.50 25.37 1.01
N LEU A 235 -26.21 25.07 0.86
CA LEU A 235 -25.30 24.87 1.98
C LEU A 235 -25.01 26.21 2.69
N GLN A 236 -24.96 26.16 4.01
CA GLN A 236 -24.57 27.28 4.87
C GLN A 236 -23.22 27.00 5.54
N ALA A 237 -22.56 28.04 6.07
CA ALA A 237 -21.27 27.89 6.74
C ALA A 237 -21.33 26.93 7.94
N VAL A 238 -22.48 26.83 8.61
CA VAL A 238 -22.70 25.90 9.74
C VAL A 238 -22.79 24.43 9.32
N ASP A 239 -23.11 24.16 8.05
CA ASP A 239 -23.18 22.81 7.50
C ASP A 239 -21.78 22.27 7.14
N LEU A 240 -20.79 23.16 7.01
CA LEU A 240 -19.42 22.79 6.68
C LEU A 240 -18.67 22.23 7.89
N TRP A 241 -17.83 21.24 7.61
CA TRP A 241 -16.97 20.66 8.64
C TRP A 241 -15.81 21.59 9.01
N SER A 242 -15.40 21.51 10.27
CA SER A 242 -14.15 22.10 10.72
C SER A 242 -12.96 21.49 9.98
N LEU A 243 -11.96 22.35 9.73
CA LEU A 243 -10.72 21.95 9.08
C LEU A 243 -9.93 20.98 9.96
N ARG A 244 -9.19 20.07 9.34
CA ARG A 244 -8.28 19.16 10.04
C ARG A 244 -7.14 19.94 10.67
N ASP A 245 -6.60 19.43 11.78
CA ASP A 245 -5.45 20.05 12.46
C ASP A 245 -4.24 20.17 11.52
N GLN A 246 -4.03 19.15 10.67
CA GLN A 246 -2.93 19.09 9.70
C GLN A 246 -3.05 20.13 8.57
N ASP A 247 -4.28 20.52 8.22
CA ASP A 247 -4.53 21.50 7.16
C ASP A 247 -4.68 22.93 7.71
N SER A 248 -4.60 23.09 9.05
CA SER A 248 -4.72 24.39 9.69
C SER A 248 -3.53 25.28 9.36
N SER A 249 -3.79 26.58 9.18
CA SER A 249 -2.74 27.56 8.91
C SER A 249 -1.68 27.57 10.01
N ILE A 250 -2.09 27.44 11.27
CA ILE A 250 -1.20 27.38 12.43
C ILE A 250 -0.21 26.23 12.27
N ARG A 251 -0.71 25.02 11.94
CA ARG A 251 0.14 23.84 11.81
C ARG A 251 1.12 23.97 10.64
N ILE A 252 0.59 24.34 9.47
CA ILE A 252 1.39 24.52 8.24
C ILE A 252 2.47 25.59 8.45
N MET A 253 2.13 26.72 9.07
CA MET A 253 3.08 27.79 9.37
C MET A 253 4.15 27.34 10.37
N THR A 254 3.77 26.60 11.40
CA THR A 254 4.73 26.08 12.39
C THR A 254 5.74 25.13 11.75
N ASP A 255 5.26 24.21 10.90
CA ASP A 255 6.13 23.27 10.19
C ASP A 255 7.04 24.01 9.19
N LEU A 256 6.50 25.00 8.47
CA LEU A 256 7.29 25.83 7.54
C LEU A 256 8.35 26.68 8.28
N GLU A 257 7.99 27.30 9.40
CA GLU A 257 8.91 28.09 10.22
C GLU A 257 10.05 27.23 10.77
N LYS A 258 9.75 25.99 11.16
CA LYS A 258 10.76 25.02 11.56
C LYS A 258 11.79 24.76 10.46
N PHE A 259 11.34 24.41 9.24
CA PHE A 259 12.26 24.18 8.12
C PHE A 259 13.01 25.45 7.68
N TRP A 260 12.35 26.60 7.75
CA TRP A 260 12.95 27.90 7.46
C TRP A 260 14.09 28.23 8.44
N THR A 261 13.86 28.08 9.75
CA THR A 261 14.87 28.36 10.78
C THR A 261 16.04 27.38 10.73
N GLU A 262 15.79 26.09 10.44
CA GLU A 262 16.84 25.09 10.19
C GLU A 262 17.70 25.47 8.98
N SER A 263 17.06 25.85 7.87
CA SER A 263 17.76 26.25 6.65
C SER A 263 18.55 27.54 6.85
N GLN A 264 18.03 28.51 7.61
CA GLN A 264 18.74 29.75 7.94
C GLN A 264 20.00 29.52 8.76
N LYS A 265 19.96 28.60 9.74
CA LYS A 265 21.13 28.21 10.53
C LYS A 265 22.22 27.62 9.65
N GLN A 266 21.87 26.77 8.69
CA GLN A 266 22.83 26.19 7.74
C GLN A 266 23.60 27.22 6.90
N LEU A 267 23.01 28.38 6.53
CA LEU A 267 23.79 29.44 5.86
C LEU A 267 24.64 30.29 6.82
N GLN A 268 24.28 30.33 8.10
CA GLN A 268 25.07 31.05 9.10
C GLN A 268 26.25 30.21 9.60
N GLU A 269 26.10 28.89 9.61
CA GLU A 269 27.10 27.91 10.04
C GLU A 269 28.03 27.41 8.92
N GLU A 270 27.74 27.70 7.64
CA GLU A 270 28.74 27.56 6.56
C GLU A 270 29.99 28.38 6.94
N PRO A 271 31.12 27.73 7.30
CA PRO A 271 32.32 28.46 7.66
C PRO A 271 32.77 29.22 6.41
N ALA A 272 33.35 30.40 6.61
CA ALA A 272 34.00 31.18 5.56
C ALA A 272 35.28 30.49 5.00
N GLY A 273 35.25 29.17 4.80
CA GLY A 273 36.39 28.33 4.48
C GLY A 273 35.99 26.90 4.09
N SER A 274 35.30 26.72 2.98
CA SER A 274 35.47 25.53 2.13
C SER A 274 35.18 25.90 0.67
N GLY A 275 36.25 26.06 -0.09
CA GLY A 275 36.17 26.37 -1.51
C GLY A 275 35.64 25.16 -2.28
N LEU A 276 34.38 25.19 -2.68
CA LEU A 276 33.88 24.37 -3.80
C LEU A 276 32.79 25.09 -4.59
N SER A 277 33.07 26.33 -5.01
CA SER A 277 32.39 26.99 -6.13
C SER A 277 33.33 27.94 -6.87
N GLN A 278 34.49 27.44 -7.27
CA GLN A 278 35.35 28.07 -8.28
C GLN A 278 35.72 27.02 -9.34
N SER A 279 34.81 26.78 -10.28
CA SER A 279 35.17 26.01 -11.49
C SER A 279 34.66 26.62 -12.80
N TRP A 280 33.80 27.64 -12.79
CA TRP A 280 33.20 28.17 -14.04
C TRP A 280 33.44 29.67 -14.27
N SER A 281 34.64 30.17 -13.94
CA SER A 281 35.09 31.49 -14.39
C SER A 281 36.61 31.65 -14.29
N ARG A 282 37.33 30.95 -15.18
CA ARG A 282 38.69 31.34 -15.55
C ARG A 282 38.70 31.69 -17.03
N SER A 283 38.49 32.97 -17.34
CA SER A 283 39.22 33.62 -18.42
C SER A 283 39.16 35.13 -18.21
N TRP A 284 40.37 35.73 -18.24
CA TRP A 284 40.70 37.16 -18.31
C TRP A 284 41.02 37.89 -17.00
N SER A 285 42.30 37.78 -16.62
CA SER A 285 43.13 38.90 -16.11
C SER A 285 43.11 40.05 -17.14
N TRP A 286 43.21 41.34 -16.79
CA TRP A 286 44.40 42.01 -16.25
C TRP A 286 44.10 43.38 -15.61
N THR A 287 45.09 43.83 -14.83
CA THR A 287 45.49 45.21 -14.42
C THR A 287 44.74 45.96 -13.32
N VAL A 288 45.36 45.87 -12.13
CA VAL A 288 45.68 46.90 -11.13
C VAL A 288 45.14 48.32 -11.39
N GLY A 289 44.34 48.80 -10.44
CA GLY A 289 44.01 50.20 -10.23
C GLY A 289 43.25 50.37 -8.91
N SER A 290 43.92 50.90 -7.90
CA SER A 290 43.35 51.27 -6.60
C SER A 290 42.05 52.08 -6.77
N ALA A 291 40.92 51.54 -6.32
CA ALA A 291 39.68 52.28 -6.13
C ALA A 291 38.95 51.71 -4.91
N GLY A 292 38.61 52.60 -3.97
CA GLY A 292 37.89 52.27 -2.74
C GLY A 292 36.53 51.59 -2.98
N PRO A 293 35.81 51.20 -1.91
CA PRO A 293 34.61 50.40 -2.02
C PRO A 293 33.49 51.17 -2.72
N THR A 294 33.45 51.10 -4.06
CA THR A 294 32.38 51.72 -4.85
C THR A 294 31.04 51.08 -4.49
N GLU A 295 30.00 51.91 -4.40
CA GLU A 295 28.59 51.62 -4.13
C GLU A 295 28.02 50.36 -4.82
N LYS A 296 28.58 50.02 -6.00
CA LYS A 296 28.29 48.79 -6.75
C LYS A 296 28.55 47.50 -5.95
N THR A 297 29.53 47.49 -5.05
CA THR A 297 29.82 46.33 -4.18
C THR A 297 28.79 46.15 -3.07
N HIS A 298 28.26 47.24 -2.50
CA HIS A 298 27.18 47.19 -1.52
C HIS A 298 25.85 46.76 -2.15
N LEU A 299 25.55 47.20 -3.37
CA LEU A 299 24.37 46.77 -4.12
C LEU A 299 24.46 45.28 -4.50
N LEU A 300 25.60 44.80 -4.98
CA LEU A 300 25.81 43.37 -5.28
C LEU A 300 25.75 42.49 -4.02
N LYS A 301 26.21 42.99 -2.86
CA LYS A 301 26.12 42.28 -1.58
C LYS A 301 24.69 42.23 -1.04
N LYS A 302 23.90 43.30 -1.23
CA LYS A 302 22.47 43.35 -0.90
C LYS A 302 21.67 42.39 -1.79
N ASP A 303 21.99 42.35 -3.09
CA ASP A 303 21.31 41.48 -4.05
C ASP A 303 21.70 40.00 -3.87
N ARG A 304 22.97 39.69 -3.52
CA ARG A 304 23.40 38.34 -3.11
C ARG A 304 22.74 37.87 -1.82
N LYS A 305 22.58 38.75 -0.82
CA LYS A 305 21.84 38.41 0.41
C LYS A 305 20.38 38.12 0.10
N GLY A 306 19.69 38.96 -0.67
CA GLY A 306 18.29 38.74 -1.09
C GLY A 306 18.10 37.46 -1.91
N ARG A 307 19.05 37.14 -2.80
CA ARG A 307 19.05 35.90 -3.59
C ARG A 307 19.26 34.65 -2.74
N GLY A 308 20.11 34.75 -1.71
CA GLY A 308 20.29 33.70 -0.70
C GLY A 308 18.99 33.40 0.04
N TYR A 309 18.33 34.41 0.61
CA TYR A 309 17.05 34.22 1.31
C TYR A 309 15.93 33.66 0.40
N ARG A 310 15.91 34.04 -0.88
CA ARG A 310 14.96 33.48 -1.85
C ARG A 310 15.21 31.99 -2.11
N LEU A 311 16.46 31.58 -2.29
CA LEU A 311 16.81 30.15 -2.47
C LEU A 311 16.47 29.33 -1.25
N VAL A 312 16.69 29.89 -0.06
CA VAL A 312 16.35 29.27 1.23
C VAL A 312 14.85 29.11 1.38
N LEU A 313 14.07 30.06 0.88
CA LEU A 313 12.60 29.98 0.92
C LEU A 313 12.09 28.87 0.03
N ILE A 314 12.62 28.80 -1.20
CA ILE A 314 12.28 27.75 -2.15
C ILE A 314 12.71 26.38 -1.60
N HIS A 315 13.87 26.30 -0.94
CA HIS A 315 14.33 25.07 -0.30
C HIS A 315 13.41 24.64 0.86
N ALA A 316 13.05 25.56 1.76
CA ALA A 316 12.15 25.27 2.88
C ALA A 316 10.75 24.86 2.40
N LEU A 317 10.21 25.55 1.37
CA LEU A 317 8.96 25.17 0.72
C LEU A 317 9.07 23.81 0.03
N GLY A 318 10.17 23.54 -0.67
CA GLY A 318 10.46 22.26 -1.31
C GLY A 318 10.57 21.11 -0.31
N GLN A 319 11.12 21.34 0.87
CA GLN A 319 11.23 20.32 1.91
C GLN A 319 9.87 20.05 2.59
N SER A 320 9.07 21.09 2.81
CA SER A 320 7.75 20.99 3.44
C SER A 320 6.69 20.38 2.50
N PHE A 321 6.59 20.89 1.26
CA PHE A 321 5.55 20.50 0.29
C PHE A 321 6.02 19.54 -0.80
N GLY A 322 7.33 19.35 -0.97
CA GLY A 322 7.90 18.52 -2.03
C GLY A 322 7.42 17.07 -2.03
N PRO A 323 7.30 16.37 -0.89
CA PRO A 323 6.77 15.00 -0.87
C PRO A 323 5.35 14.90 -1.43
N TYR A 324 4.49 15.88 -1.15
CA TYR A 324 3.12 15.93 -1.69
C TYR A 324 3.13 16.19 -3.19
N PHE A 325 3.98 17.12 -3.66
CA PHE A 325 4.10 17.43 -5.08
C PHE A 325 4.69 16.26 -5.89
N LEU A 326 5.71 15.58 -5.36
CA LEU A 326 6.28 14.37 -5.95
C LEU A 326 5.24 13.25 -6.04
N CYS A 327 4.46 13.03 -4.98
CA CYS A 327 3.36 12.07 -5.00
C CYS A 327 2.36 12.39 -6.12
N GLY A 328 1.99 13.67 -6.27
CA GLY A 328 1.11 14.14 -7.36
C GLY A 328 1.68 13.88 -8.76
N ILE A 329 2.97 14.18 -8.98
CA ILE A 329 3.65 13.89 -10.26
C ILE A 329 3.67 12.39 -10.55
N LEU A 330 3.98 11.56 -9.55
CA LEU A 330 4.00 10.10 -9.71
C LEU A 330 2.62 9.56 -10.09
N CYS A 331 1.55 10.05 -9.44
CA CYS A 331 0.18 9.71 -9.81
C CYS A 331 -0.15 10.10 -11.26
N LEU A 332 0.31 11.28 -11.70
CA LEU A 332 0.10 11.74 -13.07
C LEU A 332 0.84 10.86 -14.09
N LEU A 333 2.11 10.51 -13.81
CA LEU A 333 2.88 9.61 -14.67
C LEU A 333 2.23 8.22 -14.78
N PHE A 334 1.69 7.70 -13.67
CA PHE A 334 0.97 6.43 -13.67
C PHE A 334 -0.31 6.52 -14.51
N HIS A 335 -1.07 7.60 -14.37
CA HIS A 335 -2.25 7.86 -15.20
C HIS A 335 -1.88 7.89 -16.69
N ASP A 336 -0.82 8.60 -17.06
CA ASP A 336 -0.39 8.71 -18.45
C ASP A 336 0.07 7.37 -19.02
N ALA A 337 0.79 6.56 -18.23
CA ALA A 337 1.15 5.20 -18.61
C ALA A 337 -0.08 4.32 -18.87
N PHE A 338 -1.12 4.44 -18.04
CA PHE A 338 -2.38 3.72 -18.24
C PHE A 338 -3.11 4.19 -19.50
N MET A 339 -3.11 5.49 -19.77
CA MET A 339 -3.70 6.06 -20.99
C MET A 339 -3.03 5.53 -22.28
N PHE A 340 -1.72 5.20 -22.25
CA PHE A 340 -1.06 4.52 -23.36
C PHE A 340 -1.46 3.04 -23.51
N ALA A 341 -1.84 2.37 -22.44
CA ALA A 341 -2.29 0.97 -22.48
C ALA A 341 -3.66 0.83 -23.13
N VAL A 342 -4.56 1.82 -22.97
CA VAL A 342 -5.93 1.81 -23.53
C VAL A 342 -5.97 1.49 -25.04
N PRO A 343 -5.27 2.22 -25.93
CA PRO A 343 -5.28 1.92 -27.36
C PRO A 343 -4.65 0.57 -27.71
N GLN A 344 -3.65 0.11 -26.94
CA GLN A 344 -3.01 -1.20 -27.16
C GLN A 344 -3.97 -2.35 -26.84
N VAL A 345 -4.66 -2.27 -25.70
CA VAL A 345 -5.69 -3.23 -25.31
C VAL A 345 -6.84 -3.23 -26.33
N LEU A 346 -7.27 -2.05 -26.79
CA LEU A 346 -8.30 -1.95 -27.83
C LEU A 346 -7.85 -2.60 -29.14
N SER A 347 -6.61 -2.38 -29.56
CA SER A 347 -6.05 -3.03 -30.75
C SER A 347 -5.98 -4.55 -30.60
N ALA A 348 -5.60 -5.06 -29.43
CA ALA A 348 -5.59 -6.49 -29.14
C ALA A 348 -7.00 -7.09 -29.17
N LEU A 349 -7.99 -6.37 -28.62
CA LEU A 349 -9.39 -6.77 -28.64
C LEU A 349 -9.95 -6.80 -30.07
N LEU A 350 -9.63 -5.81 -30.91
CA LEU A 350 -10.00 -5.82 -32.33
C LEU A 350 -9.34 -6.98 -33.08
N GLY A 351 -8.08 -7.30 -32.75
CA GLY A 351 -7.39 -8.48 -33.28
C GLY A 351 -8.09 -9.78 -32.92
N PHE A 352 -8.49 -9.92 -31.65
CA PHE A 352 -9.29 -11.05 -31.17
C PHE A 352 -10.64 -11.17 -31.91
N MET A 353 -11.41 -10.08 -32.03
CA MET A 353 -12.71 -10.11 -32.72
C MET A 353 -12.61 -10.47 -34.21
N ARG A 354 -11.44 -10.30 -34.83
CA ARG A 354 -11.20 -10.67 -36.23
C ARG A 354 -10.89 -12.15 -36.39
N ASP A 355 -10.35 -12.79 -35.36
CA ASP A 355 -9.99 -14.21 -35.36
C ASP A 355 -11.20 -15.07 -34.99
N LYS A 356 -11.66 -15.91 -35.93
CA LYS A 356 -12.84 -16.76 -35.72
C LYS A 356 -12.54 -18.03 -34.93
N ASP A 357 -11.26 -18.41 -34.86
CA ASP A 357 -10.81 -19.63 -34.18
C ASP A 357 -10.28 -19.33 -32.77
N ALA A 358 -10.33 -18.07 -32.34
CA ALA A 358 -9.87 -17.66 -31.02
C ALA A 358 -10.81 -18.17 -29.92
N ALA A 359 -10.22 -18.72 -28.86
CA ALA A 359 -10.97 -19.21 -27.70
C ALA A 359 -11.72 -18.08 -26.98
N THR A 360 -13.00 -18.31 -26.62
CA THR A 360 -13.92 -17.30 -26.06
C THR A 360 -13.41 -16.66 -24.78
N TRP A 361 -12.77 -17.43 -23.91
CA TRP A 361 -12.20 -16.95 -22.64
C TRP A 361 -11.16 -15.82 -22.81
N LYS A 362 -10.53 -15.69 -23.99
CA LYS A 362 -9.57 -14.60 -24.28
C LYS A 362 -10.27 -13.25 -24.47
N GLY A 363 -11.55 -13.25 -24.82
CA GLY A 363 -12.35 -12.06 -25.07
C GLY A 363 -13.17 -11.57 -23.88
N ILE A 364 -13.31 -12.38 -22.82
CA ILE A 364 -14.29 -12.34 -21.72
C ILE A 364 -15.47 -13.27 -22.03
N ASP A 365 -15.52 -14.40 -21.30
CA ASP A 365 -16.73 -15.17 -21.01
C ASP A 365 -17.17 -14.84 -19.57
#